data_AF-K1RY85-F1
#
_entry.id   AF-K1RY85-F1
#
_cell.length_a   1.000
_cell.length_b   1.000
_cell.length_c   1.000
_cell.angle_alpha   90.00
_cell.angle_beta   90.00
_cell.angle_gamma   90.00
#
_symmetry.space_group_name_H-M   'P 1'
#
loop_
_entity.id
_entity.type
_entity.pdbx_description
1 polymer ?
#
loop_
_entity_poly.entity_id
_entity_poly.type
_entity_poly.pdbx_seq_one_letter_code
_entity_poly.pdbx_strand_id
1 'polypeptide(L)'
;NIWGGTRLNREFGYPIEGDDIGECWGISAHPNGDGTVASGAYKGMKLSELWEKHPELFGDTGMDRFPLLVKIIDAKDDLSIQVHPDDAYAKAHENGSLGKTECWFILDCKENATLVVGHNAKTKEELEQMIHEGRWKEFIREIPIKPGDFIQIDPGTVHAIKGGTLLLETQQSSDITYRVYDYDRLSNGKPDQLHIVQSI
;
A
#
# COMPACT_ATOMS: atom_id res chain seq x y z
N ASN A 1 5.07 -0.06 12.75
CA ASN A 1 5.51 -0.75 11.50
C ASN A 1 7.02 -0.79 11.50
N ILE A 2 7.64 -1.97 11.41
CA ILE A 2 9.11 -2.12 11.52
C ILE A 2 9.92 -1.29 10.51
N TRP A 3 9.30 -0.88 9.40
CA TRP A 3 9.89 -0.08 8.34
C TRP A 3 9.55 1.42 8.43
N GLY A 4 8.66 1.82 9.34
CA GLY A 4 8.16 3.18 9.47
C GLY A 4 9.20 4.14 10.05
N GLY A 5 8.92 5.44 9.97
CA GLY A 5 9.84 6.49 10.39
C GLY A 5 9.21 7.51 11.33
N THR A 6 9.72 8.75 11.24
CA THR A 6 9.33 9.90 12.07
C THR A 6 8.85 11.09 11.24
N ARG A 7 8.90 11.02 9.90
CA ARG A 7 8.65 12.16 9.01
C ARG A 7 7.19 12.61 9.09
N LEU A 8 6.26 11.68 9.29
CA LEU A 8 4.84 12.01 9.49
C LEU A 8 4.63 12.96 10.67
N ASN A 9 5.35 12.78 11.78
CA ASN A 9 5.33 13.73 12.89
C ASN A 9 6.11 15.02 12.54
N ARG A 10 7.36 14.88 12.11
CA ARG A 10 8.30 16.01 11.94
C ARG A 10 7.90 17.00 10.85
N GLU A 11 7.37 16.50 9.74
CA GLU A 11 7.11 17.29 8.52
C GLU A 11 5.63 17.63 8.34
N PHE A 12 4.72 16.77 8.80
CA PHE A 12 3.28 16.97 8.68
C PHE A 12 2.58 17.33 10.00
N GLY A 13 3.31 17.28 11.12
CA GLY A 13 2.77 17.68 12.44
C GLY A 13 1.77 16.68 13.03
N TYR A 14 1.73 15.43 12.56
CA TYR A 14 0.83 14.43 13.13
C TYR A 14 1.22 14.13 14.58
N PRO A 15 0.28 14.17 15.55
CA PRO A 15 0.57 14.08 16.98
C PRO A 15 0.77 12.62 17.43
N ILE A 16 1.69 11.93 16.77
CA ILE A 16 2.05 10.53 17.02
C ILE A 16 3.54 10.48 17.34
N GLU A 17 3.89 9.87 18.46
CA GLU A 17 5.26 9.63 18.88
C GLU A 17 5.69 8.21 18.50
N GLY A 18 6.98 8.01 18.25
CA GLY A 18 7.55 6.74 17.80
C GLY A 18 8.41 6.92 16.55
N ASP A 19 9.26 5.95 16.26
CA ASP A 19 10.13 5.92 15.09
C ASP A 19 9.82 4.79 14.11
N ASP A 20 8.61 4.22 14.25
CA ASP A 20 8.06 3.10 13.50
C ASP A 20 6.70 3.45 12.84
N ILE A 21 6.45 4.75 12.64
CA ILE A 21 5.19 5.25 12.06
C ILE A 21 5.30 5.22 10.53
N GLY A 22 4.69 4.21 9.92
CA GLY A 22 4.83 3.95 8.48
C GLY A 22 3.82 4.68 7.60
N GLU A 23 2.57 4.80 8.04
CA GLU A 23 1.47 5.28 7.19
C GLU A 23 0.58 6.26 7.94
N CYS A 24 0.11 7.28 7.23
CA CYS A 24 -1.06 8.06 7.58
C CYS A 24 -2.17 7.76 6.58
N TRP A 25 -3.28 7.18 7.03
CA TRP A 25 -4.48 7.02 6.21
C TRP A 25 -5.29 8.32 6.25
N GLY A 26 -5.05 9.20 5.28
CA GLY A 26 -5.56 10.57 5.28
C GLY A 26 -7.01 10.69 4.80
N ILE A 27 -7.37 9.95 3.75
CA ILE A 27 -8.74 9.86 3.23
C ILE A 27 -9.09 8.38 3.15
N SER A 28 -9.95 7.92 4.05
CA SER A 28 -10.26 6.52 4.20
C SER A 28 -11.68 6.34 4.72
N ALA A 29 -12.43 5.44 4.10
CA ALA A 29 -13.64 4.85 4.69
C ALA A 29 -13.46 3.34 4.93
N HIS A 30 -12.22 2.85 4.89
CA HIS A 30 -11.93 1.44 5.05
C HIS A 30 -12.14 1.03 6.53
N PRO A 31 -12.75 -0.14 6.82
CA PRO A 31 -13.09 -0.54 8.19
C PRO A 31 -11.91 -0.56 9.17
N ASN A 32 -10.70 -0.88 8.70
CA ASN A 32 -9.49 -0.90 9.53
C ASN A 32 -8.98 0.49 9.93
N GLY A 33 -9.46 1.56 9.30
CA GLY A 33 -8.94 2.91 9.49
C GLY A 33 -9.85 3.97 8.91
N ASP A 34 -11.10 4.03 9.38
CA ASP A 34 -12.10 4.97 8.87
C ASP A 34 -11.88 6.39 9.42
N GLY A 35 -11.74 7.34 8.50
CA GLY A 35 -11.48 8.74 8.78
C GLY A 35 -12.65 9.45 9.44
N THR A 36 -12.36 10.39 10.32
CA THR A 36 -13.36 11.24 10.96
C THR A 36 -13.29 12.65 10.40
N VAL A 37 -14.44 13.22 10.04
CA VAL A 37 -14.53 14.60 9.55
C VAL A 37 -14.10 15.57 10.66
N ALA A 38 -13.06 16.35 10.40
CA ALA A 38 -12.43 17.19 11.42
C ALA A 38 -13.22 18.48 11.75
N SER A 39 -14.02 19.00 10.81
CA SER A 39 -14.66 20.31 10.94
C SER A 39 -15.93 20.45 10.08
N GLY A 40 -16.65 21.57 10.24
CA GLY A 40 -17.85 21.88 9.46
C GLY A 40 -19.11 21.17 9.95
N ALA A 41 -20.15 21.15 9.10
CA ALA A 41 -21.48 20.64 9.42
C ALA A 41 -21.50 19.15 9.79
N TYR A 42 -20.57 18.38 9.24
CA TYR A 42 -20.46 16.93 9.45
C TYR A 42 -19.37 16.54 10.45
N LYS A 43 -18.82 17.49 11.21
CA LYS A 43 -17.75 17.24 12.18
C LYS A 43 -18.10 16.06 13.09
N GLY A 44 -17.18 15.11 13.21
CA GLY A 44 -17.33 13.92 14.06
C GLY A 44 -17.95 12.71 13.35
N MET A 45 -18.56 12.88 12.18
CA MET A 45 -19.03 11.75 11.37
C MET A 45 -17.85 11.01 10.73
N LYS A 46 -18.03 9.72 10.49
CA LYS A 46 -17.10 8.91 9.69
C LYS A 46 -17.27 9.17 8.19
N LEU A 47 -16.22 8.93 7.41
CA LEU A 47 -16.31 9.04 5.96
C LEU A 47 -17.24 7.96 5.38
N SER A 48 -17.24 6.75 5.96
CA SER A 48 -18.20 5.70 5.60
C SER A 48 -19.65 6.12 5.86
N GLU A 49 -19.91 6.77 7.00
CA GLU A 49 -21.25 7.27 7.34
C GLU A 49 -21.70 8.37 6.40
N LEU A 50 -20.79 9.26 5.99
CA LEU A 50 -21.11 10.26 4.97
C LEU A 50 -21.42 9.60 3.63
N TRP A 51 -20.63 8.60 3.22
CA TRP A 51 -20.87 7.87 1.98
C TRP A 51 -22.27 7.27 1.93
N GLU A 52 -22.72 6.66 3.03
CA GLU A 52 -24.03 6.01 3.12
C GLU A 52 -25.19 7.01 3.26
N LYS A 53 -25.06 8.00 4.15
CA LYS A 53 -26.16 8.90 4.52
C LYS A 53 -26.27 10.12 3.63
N HIS A 54 -25.18 10.48 2.95
CA HIS A 54 -25.05 11.68 2.12
C HIS A 54 -24.42 11.38 0.75
N PRO A 55 -24.98 10.45 -0.05
CA PRO A 55 -24.44 10.08 -1.36
C PRO A 55 -24.36 11.28 -2.34
N GLU A 56 -25.19 12.32 -2.13
CA GLU A 56 -25.19 13.55 -2.91
C GLU A 56 -23.86 14.30 -2.83
N LEU A 57 -23.13 14.18 -1.72
CA LEU A 57 -21.80 14.80 -1.54
C LEU A 57 -20.74 14.19 -2.47
N PHE A 58 -21.01 12.97 -2.95
CA PHE A 58 -20.10 12.18 -3.78
C PHE A 58 -20.61 12.04 -5.22
N GLY A 59 -21.69 12.75 -5.57
CA GLY A 59 -22.27 12.73 -6.91
C GLY A 59 -23.13 11.49 -7.21
N ASP A 60 -23.72 10.86 -6.18
CA ASP A 60 -24.69 9.77 -6.34
C ASP A 60 -24.19 8.61 -7.23
N THR A 61 -22.95 8.18 -6.99
CA THR A 61 -22.25 7.20 -7.84
C THR A 61 -22.93 5.83 -7.93
N GLY A 62 -23.78 5.49 -6.95
CA GLY A 62 -24.41 4.17 -6.84
C GLY A 62 -23.47 3.03 -6.42
N MET A 63 -22.21 3.32 -6.06
CA MET A 63 -21.29 2.31 -5.56
C MET A 63 -21.63 1.96 -4.10
N ASP A 64 -21.38 0.70 -3.71
CA ASP A 64 -21.75 0.17 -2.40
C ASP A 64 -20.88 0.69 -1.24
N ARG A 65 -19.70 1.25 -1.54
CA ARG A 65 -18.74 1.80 -0.57
C ARG A 65 -17.89 2.91 -1.20
N PHE A 66 -17.27 3.72 -0.35
CA PHE A 66 -16.29 4.72 -0.78
C PHE A 66 -15.13 4.02 -1.51
N PRO A 67 -14.77 4.44 -2.74
CA PRO A 67 -13.96 3.61 -3.63
C PRO A 67 -12.46 3.65 -3.38
N LEU A 68 -11.95 4.67 -2.68
CA LEU A 68 -10.51 4.94 -2.60
C LEU A 68 -9.98 4.96 -1.16
N LEU A 69 -8.68 4.81 -1.04
CA LEU A 69 -7.90 5.04 0.17
C LEU A 69 -6.66 5.86 -0.22
N VAL A 70 -6.44 6.99 0.46
CA VAL A 70 -5.29 7.87 0.21
C VAL A 70 -4.41 7.92 1.45
N LYS A 71 -3.13 7.64 1.25
CA LYS A 71 -2.14 7.56 2.32
C LYS A 71 -0.92 8.42 2.06
N ILE A 72 -0.27 8.85 3.14
CA ILE A 72 1.13 9.28 3.10
C ILE A 72 1.96 8.17 3.75
N ILE A 73 3.00 7.70 3.05
CA ILE A 73 3.87 6.62 3.51
C ILE A 73 5.27 7.17 3.74
N ASP A 74 5.79 6.98 4.96
CA ASP A 74 7.17 7.25 5.36
C ASP A 74 7.93 5.93 5.51
N ALA A 75 8.62 5.53 4.43
CA ALA A 75 9.45 4.34 4.42
C ALA A 75 10.86 4.68 4.91
N LYS A 76 11.16 4.42 6.19
CA LYS A 76 12.52 4.48 6.75
C LYS A 76 13.37 3.29 6.29
N ASP A 77 12.75 2.12 6.20
CA ASP A 77 13.34 0.87 5.72
C ASP A 77 12.51 0.29 4.57
N ASP A 78 13.03 -0.75 3.91
CA ASP A 78 12.35 -1.43 2.82
C ASP A 78 11.02 -2.05 3.30
N LEU A 79 9.94 -1.81 2.54
CA LEU A 79 8.69 -2.53 2.70
C LEU A 79 8.79 -3.90 2.04
N SER A 80 7.87 -4.77 2.41
CA SER A 80 7.82 -6.11 1.86
C SER A 80 7.62 -6.13 0.35
N ILE A 81 8.17 -7.13 -0.32
CA ILE A 81 7.88 -7.40 -1.71
C ILE A 81 6.53 -8.08 -1.78
N GLN A 82 5.63 -7.50 -2.55
CA GLN A 82 4.22 -7.85 -2.52
C GLN A 82 3.56 -7.75 -3.89
N VAL A 83 2.35 -8.30 -3.96
CA VAL A 83 1.44 -8.19 -5.10
C VAL A 83 0.01 -7.99 -4.59
N HIS A 84 -0.80 -7.34 -5.41
CA HIS A 84 -2.18 -7.01 -5.11
C HIS A 84 -3.13 -7.68 -6.11
N PRO A 85 -4.27 -8.23 -5.65
CA PRO A 85 -5.26 -8.81 -6.54
C PRO A 85 -6.07 -7.75 -7.27
N ASP A 86 -6.67 -8.17 -8.39
CA ASP A 86 -7.75 -7.41 -9.03
C ASP A 86 -9.08 -7.61 -8.29
N ASP A 87 -10.12 -6.88 -8.72
CA ASP A 87 -11.45 -6.97 -8.10
C ASP A 87 -12.06 -8.37 -8.22
N ALA A 88 -11.80 -9.10 -9.31
CA ALA A 88 -12.38 -10.43 -9.53
C ALA A 88 -11.80 -11.44 -8.54
N TYR A 89 -10.47 -11.46 -8.39
CA TYR A 89 -9.77 -12.34 -7.46
C TYR A 89 -10.09 -11.98 -6.01
N ALA A 90 -10.04 -10.68 -5.66
CA ALA A 90 -10.36 -10.21 -4.31
C ALA A 90 -11.81 -10.55 -3.94
N LYS A 91 -12.76 -10.36 -4.85
CA LYS A 91 -14.17 -10.72 -4.59
C LYS A 91 -14.35 -12.19 -4.28
N ALA A 92 -13.65 -13.07 -4.99
CA ALA A 92 -13.75 -14.51 -4.84
C ALA A 92 -13.04 -15.06 -3.60
N HIS A 93 -11.93 -14.43 -3.17
CA HIS A 93 -11.04 -14.99 -2.14
C HIS A 93 -10.96 -14.17 -0.86
N GLU A 94 -11.39 -12.90 -0.88
CA GLU A 94 -11.23 -11.93 0.21
C GLU A 94 -12.57 -11.34 0.65
N ASN A 95 -13.58 -12.21 0.81
CA ASN A 95 -14.90 -11.86 1.35
C ASN A 95 -15.63 -10.72 0.62
N GLY A 96 -15.51 -10.64 -0.71
CA GLY A 96 -16.14 -9.58 -1.49
C GLY A 96 -15.46 -8.22 -1.39
N SER A 97 -14.20 -8.17 -0.96
CA SER A 97 -13.38 -6.95 -0.98
C SER A 97 -13.12 -6.46 -2.40
N LEU A 98 -12.80 -5.17 -2.51
CA LEU A 98 -12.19 -4.61 -3.72
C LEU A 98 -10.78 -5.19 -3.89
N GLY A 99 -10.32 -5.25 -5.13
CA GLY A 99 -8.92 -5.39 -5.48
C GLY A 99 -8.12 -4.19 -5.01
N LYS A 100 -6.83 -4.17 -5.33
CA LYS A 100 -5.95 -3.08 -4.91
C LYS A 100 -5.03 -2.64 -6.05
N THR A 101 -5.64 -1.90 -6.98
CA THR A 101 -4.90 -1.01 -7.89
C THR A 101 -4.44 0.21 -7.10
N GLU A 102 -3.20 0.63 -7.30
CA GLU A 102 -2.64 1.80 -6.62
C GLU A 102 -1.72 2.61 -7.51
N CYS A 103 -1.42 3.82 -7.07
CA CYS A 103 -0.42 4.68 -7.66
C CYS A 103 0.32 5.48 -6.59
N TRP A 104 1.54 5.84 -6.91
CA TRP A 104 2.45 6.53 -6.02
C TRP A 104 2.94 7.82 -6.64
N PHE A 105 2.85 8.91 -5.89
CA PHE A 105 3.52 10.17 -6.19
C PHE A 105 4.65 10.38 -5.19
N ILE A 106 5.88 10.47 -5.68
CA ILE A 106 7.08 10.57 -4.84
C ILE A 106 7.18 12.00 -4.30
N LEU A 107 6.92 12.16 -3.00
CA LEU A 107 7.01 13.45 -2.32
C LEU A 107 8.47 13.83 -2.08
N ASP A 108 9.27 12.86 -1.64
CA ASP A 108 10.70 13.01 -1.41
C ASP A 108 11.39 11.63 -1.36
N CYS A 109 12.68 11.57 -1.69
CA CYS A 109 13.47 10.36 -1.58
C CYS A 109 14.97 10.64 -1.48
N LYS A 110 15.74 9.68 -0.97
CA LYS A 110 17.21 9.76 -0.97
C LYS A 110 17.79 9.81 -2.40
N GLU A 111 19.03 10.28 -2.52
CA GLU A 111 19.77 10.22 -3.79
C GLU A 111 19.94 8.77 -4.26
N ASN A 112 19.80 8.53 -5.57
CA ASN A 112 19.82 7.19 -6.18
C ASN A 112 18.77 6.22 -5.61
N ALA A 113 17.65 6.74 -5.10
CA ALA A 113 16.53 5.91 -4.65
C ALA A 113 15.97 5.08 -5.81
N THR A 114 15.49 3.89 -5.47
CA THR A 114 14.82 2.97 -6.39
C THR A 114 13.50 2.50 -5.78
N LEU A 115 12.64 1.91 -6.61
CA LEU A 115 11.49 1.12 -6.19
C LEU A 115 11.56 -0.24 -6.86
N VAL A 116 10.96 -1.25 -6.24
CA VAL A 116 10.69 -2.52 -6.93
C VAL A 116 9.39 -2.36 -7.71
N VAL A 117 9.45 -2.56 -9.04
CA VAL A 117 8.29 -2.55 -9.92
C VAL A 117 8.48 -3.62 -11.01
N GLY A 118 7.77 -4.73 -10.88
CA GLY A 118 7.83 -5.91 -11.74
C GLY A 118 8.93 -6.91 -11.37
N HIS A 119 9.02 -7.97 -12.17
CA HIS A 119 10.00 -9.05 -12.04
C HIS A 119 10.59 -9.43 -13.40
N ASN A 120 11.67 -10.23 -13.40
CA ASN A 120 12.39 -10.63 -14.60
C ASN A 120 11.94 -11.97 -15.20
N ALA A 121 11.23 -12.81 -14.44
CA ALA A 121 10.73 -14.10 -14.90
C ALA A 121 9.89 -13.98 -16.19
N LYS A 122 10.06 -14.94 -17.11
CA LYS A 122 9.45 -14.97 -18.45
C LYS A 122 8.20 -15.83 -18.51
N THR A 123 8.06 -16.79 -17.61
CA THR A 123 6.86 -17.63 -17.48
C THR A 123 6.44 -17.74 -16.02
N LYS A 124 5.22 -18.23 -15.80
CA LYS A 124 4.70 -18.46 -14.45
C LYS A 124 5.51 -19.53 -13.70
N GLU A 125 5.95 -20.58 -14.39
CA GLU A 125 6.79 -21.64 -13.84
C GLU A 125 8.16 -21.09 -13.40
N GLU A 126 8.76 -20.20 -14.20
CA GLU A 126 10.02 -19.54 -13.83
C GLU A 126 9.83 -18.61 -12.62
N LEU A 127 8.71 -17.89 -12.56
CA LEU A 127 8.37 -17.04 -11.40
C LEU A 127 8.25 -17.89 -10.13
N GLU A 128 7.49 -18.98 -10.18
CA GLU A 128 7.30 -19.90 -9.05
C GLU A 128 8.63 -20.50 -8.61
N GLN A 129 9.45 -20.96 -9.55
CA GLN A 129 10.78 -21.49 -9.25
C GLN A 129 11.68 -20.44 -8.58
N MET A 130 11.77 -19.22 -9.12
CA MET A 130 12.60 -18.15 -8.56
C MET A 130 12.17 -17.76 -7.13
N ILE A 131 10.86 -17.74 -6.87
CA ILE A 131 10.29 -17.47 -5.54
C ILE A 131 10.67 -18.59 -4.56
N HIS A 132 10.45 -19.84 -4.92
CA HIS A 132 10.74 -20.98 -4.04
C HIS A 132 12.24 -21.17 -3.77
N GLU A 133 13.10 -20.86 -4.73
CA GLU A 133 14.56 -20.93 -4.60
C GLU A 133 15.15 -19.68 -3.94
N GLY A 134 14.35 -18.63 -3.66
CA GLY A 134 14.83 -17.40 -3.04
C GLY A 134 15.77 -16.58 -3.92
N ARG A 135 15.62 -16.65 -5.25
CA ARG A 135 16.48 -15.96 -6.24
C ARG A 135 16.15 -14.48 -6.40
N TRP A 136 15.97 -13.77 -5.28
CA TRP A 136 15.42 -12.41 -5.23
C TRP A 136 16.18 -11.40 -6.08
N LYS A 137 17.52 -11.45 -6.08
CA LYS A 137 18.35 -10.54 -6.89
C LYS A 137 18.15 -10.71 -8.39
N GLU A 138 17.80 -11.91 -8.83
CA GLU A 138 17.51 -12.21 -10.24
C GLU A 138 16.04 -11.94 -10.56
N PHE A 139 15.14 -12.23 -9.60
CA PHE A 139 13.71 -12.09 -9.75
C PHE A 139 13.26 -10.63 -9.85
N ILE A 140 13.74 -9.78 -8.95
CA ILE A 140 13.23 -8.41 -8.74
C ILE A 140 13.70 -7.45 -9.83
N ARG A 141 12.80 -6.57 -10.28
CA ARG A 141 13.16 -5.42 -11.13
C ARG A 141 13.05 -4.12 -10.35
N GLU A 142 14.15 -3.39 -10.28
CA GLU A 142 14.20 -2.06 -9.68
C GLU A 142 14.16 -0.96 -10.75
N ILE A 143 13.47 0.14 -10.45
CA ILE A 143 13.45 1.36 -11.26
C ILE A 143 13.97 2.53 -10.42
N PRO A 144 14.78 3.45 -10.99
CA PRO A 144 15.20 4.67 -10.28
C PRO A 144 14.01 5.63 -10.13
N ILE A 145 14.01 6.40 -9.03
CA ILE A 145 13.01 7.42 -8.75
C ILE A 145 13.64 8.74 -8.29
N LYS A 146 12.88 9.82 -8.42
CA LYS A 146 13.18 11.14 -7.86
C LYS A 146 11.89 11.83 -7.37
N PRO A 147 11.99 12.88 -6.55
CA PRO A 147 10.83 13.66 -6.16
C PRO A 147 10.05 14.20 -7.37
N GLY A 148 8.73 14.08 -7.31
CA GLY A 148 7.81 14.46 -8.39
C GLY A 148 7.50 13.36 -9.41
N ASP A 149 8.15 12.20 -9.34
CA ASP A 149 7.79 11.05 -10.18
C ASP A 149 6.41 10.48 -9.79
N PHE A 150 5.72 9.92 -10.78
CA PHE A 150 4.44 9.23 -10.62
C PHE A 150 4.55 7.79 -11.15
N ILE A 151 4.13 6.82 -10.35
CA ILE A 151 4.23 5.39 -10.64
C ILE A 151 2.83 4.78 -10.52
N GLN A 152 2.38 4.13 -11.59
CA GLN A 152 1.15 3.32 -11.59
C GLN A 152 1.50 1.88 -11.23
N ILE A 153 0.72 1.27 -10.34
CA ILE A 153 0.83 -0.13 -9.92
C ILE A 153 -0.50 -0.82 -10.23
N ASP A 154 -0.54 -1.51 -11.36
CA ASP A 154 -1.70 -2.30 -11.74
C ASP A 154 -1.73 -3.63 -10.96
N PRO A 155 -2.92 -4.20 -10.69
CA PRO A 155 -3.04 -5.49 -10.02
C PRO A 155 -2.19 -6.58 -10.68
N GLY A 156 -1.62 -7.47 -9.88
CA GLY A 156 -0.68 -8.49 -10.34
C GLY A 156 0.77 -8.00 -10.52
N THR A 157 1.05 -6.70 -10.41
CA THR A 157 2.42 -6.18 -10.43
C THR A 157 3.14 -6.53 -9.14
N VAL A 158 4.26 -7.25 -9.21
CA VAL A 158 5.18 -7.40 -8.07
C VAL A 158 5.83 -6.05 -7.77
N HIS A 159 5.73 -5.55 -6.55
CA HIS A 159 6.24 -4.23 -6.21
C HIS A 159 6.68 -4.13 -4.74
N ALA A 160 7.46 -3.10 -4.42
CA ALA A 160 7.86 -2.73 -3.06
C ALA A 160 8.35 -1.29 -3.00
N ILE A 161 8.01 -0.60 -1.91
CA ILE A 161 8.58 0.70 -1.55
C ILE A 161 9.91 0.46 -0.82
N LYS A 162 10.98 1.13 -1.26
CA LYS A 162 12.31 1.00 -0.66
C LYS A 162 12.56 2.09 0.38
N GLY A 163 13.39 1.77 1.37
CA GLY A 163 13.72 2.65 2.48
C GLY A 163 14.37 3.96 2.03
N GLY A 164 14.02 5.05 2.73
CA GLY A 164 14.37 6.42 2.39
C GLY A 164 13.40 7.08 1.40
N THR A 165 12.16 6.62 1.30
CA THR A 165 11.14 7.14 0.38
C THR A 165 9.95 7.68 1.17
N LEU A 166 9.52 8.90 0.85
CA LEU A 166 8.28 9.50 1.30
C LEU A 166 7.37 9.66 0.08
N LEU A 167 6.16 9.11 0.13
CA LEU A 167 5.23 9.15 -1.00
C LEU A 167 3.79 9.36 -0.58
N LEU A 168 2.99 9.86 -1.52
CA LEU A 168 1.54 9.86 -1.48
C LEU A 168 1.05 8.65 -2.28
N GLU A 169 0.31 7.76 -1.64
CA GLU A 169 -0.33 6.61 -2.26
C GLU A 169 -1.82 6.88 -2.44
N THR A 170 -2.33 6.67 -3.64
CA THR A 170 -3.77 6.60 -3.91
C THR A 170 -4.09 5.22 -4.42
N GLN A 171 -5.00 4.53 -3.74
CA GLN A 171 -5.33 3.15 -4.01
C GLN A 171 -6.85 2.94 -3.96
N GLN A 172 -7.32 1.81 -4.48
CA GLN A 172 -8.67 1.32 -4.16
C GLN A 172 -8.81 1.14 -2.64
N SER A 173 -10.03 1.27 -2.11
CA SER A 173 -10.33 1.09 -0.68
C SER A 173 -10.24 -0.39 -0.27
N SER A 174 -9.02 -0.90 -0.20
CA SER A 174 -8.65 -2.29 0.08
C SER A 174 -7.36 -2.36 0.89
N ASP A 175 -7.29 -3.27 1.85
CA ASP A 175 -6.11 -3.51 2.67
C ASP A 175 -5.46 -4.87 2.38
N ILE A 176 -5.78 -5.46 1.21
CA ILE A 176 -5.27 -6.76 0.81
C ILE A 176 -3.85 -6.65 0.29
N THR A 177 -2.96 -7.47 0.85
CA THR A 177 -1.56 -7.54 0.46
C THR A 177 -1.09 -8.98 0.48
N TYR A 178 -0.65 -9.50 -0.66
CA TYR A 178 0.02 -10.80 -0.73
C TYR A 178 1.52 -10.58 -0.73
N ARG A 179 2.12 -10.89 0.41
CA ARG A 179 3.56 -10.77 0.64
C ARG A 179 4.32 -11.95 0.05
N VAL A 180 5.27 -11.67 -0.84
CA VAL A 180 6.17 -12.65 -1.47
C VAL A 180 7.43 -12.85 -0.66
N TYR A 181 8.07 -11.74 -0.26
CA TYR A 181 9.34 -11.74 0.46
C TYR A 181 9.43 -10.57 1.43
N ASP A 182 10.10 -10.80 2.55
CA ASP A 182 10.18 -9.86 3.66
C ASP A 182 11.59 -9.68 4.25
N TYR A 183 12.63 -9.96 3.46
CA TYR A 183 14.02 -9.81 3.91
C TYR A 183 14.38 -10.65 5.14
N ASP A 184 13.64 -11.75 5.37
CA ASP A 184 13.81 -12.64 6.52
C ASP A 184 13.76 -11.91 7.88
N ARG A 185 13.13 -10.73 7.90
CA ARG A 185 13.01 -9.89 9.09
C ARG A 185 12.04 -10.49 10.11
N LEU A 186 12.29 -10.17 11.38
CA LEU A 186 11.48 -10.66 12.49
C LEU A 186 10.68 -9.51 13.09
N SER A 187 9.36 -9.67 13.10
CA SER A 187 8.44 -8.85 13.88
C SER A 187 8.16 -9.55 15.20
N ASN A 188 8.50 -8.93 16.32
CA ASN A 188 8.32 -9.51 17.66
C ASN A 188 8.95 -10.93 17.81
N GLY A 189 10.10 -11.14 17.16
CA GLY A 189 10.85 -12.41 17.21
C GLY A 189 10.31 -13.52 16.31
N LYS A 190 9.34 -13.24 15.43
CA LYS A 190 8.83 -14.20 14.44
C LYS A 190 8.87 -13.61 13.02
N PRO A 191 9.10 -14.44 11.98
CA PRO A 191 8.96 -13.99 10.61
C PRO A 191 7.52 -13.54 10.33
N ASP A 192 7.37 -12.51 9.51
CA ASP A 192 6.06 -12.09 9.03
C ASP A 192 5.43 -13.14 8.11
N GLN A 193 4.10 -13.13 8.04
CA GLN A 193 3.37 -14.04 7.18
C GLN A 193 3.63 -13.73 5.70
N LEU A 194 4.01 -14.77 4.95
CA LEU A 194 4.09 -14.77 3.49
C LEU A 194 2.85 -15.44 2.89
N HIS A 195 2.53 -15.06 1.65
CA HIS A 195 1.35 -15.48 0.90
C HIS A 195 1.78 -16.05 -0.46
N ILE A 196 2.71 -17.01 -0.43
CA ILE A 196 3.40 -17.50 -1.64
C ILE A 196 2.41 -18.00 -2.69
N VAL A 197 1.43 -18.81 -2.29
CA VAL A 197 0.44 -19.37 -3.21
C VAL A 197 -0.42 -18.28 -3.86
N GLN A 198 -0.87 -17.29 -3.07
CA GLN A 198 -1.67 -16.18 -3.57
C GLN A 198 -0.87 -15.22 -4.46
N SER A 199 0.46 -15.22 -4.34
CA SER A 199 1.32 -14.32 -5.07
C SER A 199 1.78 -14.84 -6.44
N ILE A 200 1.44 -16.09 -6.77
CA ILE A 200 1.83 -16.80 -8.01
C ILE A 200 0.66 -16.90 -8.99
#